data_AF-A0A0T6AKS5-F1
#
_entry.id   AF-A0A0T6AKS5-F1
#
_cell.length_a   1.000
_cell.length_b   1.000
_cell.length_c   1.000
_cell.angle_alpha   90.00
_cell.angle_beta   90.00
_cell.angle_gamma   90.00
#
_symmetry.space_group_name_H-M   'P 1'
#
loop_
_entity.id
_entity.type
_entity.pdbx_description
1 polymer ?
#
loop_
_entity_poly.entity_id
_entity_poly.type
_entity_poly.pdbx_seq_one_letter_code
_entity_poly.pdbx_strand_id
1 'polypeptide(L)'
;AAIGVPDEVKGEAVVCFAVLRHGVERSEDLRAAIRRQVVDLLGKTLEPKEVKFVNDLPKTRNAKIMRRVIRAAYLGTEPGDLSSLENPQAVEDIRRAG
;
A
#
# COMPACT_ATOMS: atom_id res chain seq x y z
N ALA A 1 -0.36 4.58 -2.23
CA ALA A 1 0.10 4.86 -0.86
C ALA A 1 1.33 4.02 -0.56
N ALA A 2 2.23 4.47 0.30
CA ALA A 2 3.37 3.68 0.77
C ALA A 2 3.33 3.61 2.30
N ILE A 3 3.75 2.46 2.85
CA ILE A 3 3.88 2.22 4.30
C ILE A 3 5.25 1.59 4.59
N GLY A 4 5.75 1.82 5.79
CA GLY A 4 6.87 1.05 6.37
C GLY A 4 6.36 -0.18 7.11
N VAL A 5 6.99 -1.32 6.89
CA VAL A 5 6.72 -2.58 7.58
C VAL A 5 8.02 -3.15 8.17
N PRO A 6 7.97 -3.88 9.29
CA PRO A 6 9.16 -4.53 9.85
C PRO A 6 9.86 -5.41 8.82
N ASP A 7 11.19 -5.33 8.77
CA ASP A 7 12.04 -6.16 7.92
C ASP A 7 13.30 -6.56 8.67
N GLU A 8 13.65 -7.85 8.64
CA GLU A 8 14.75 -8.38 9.46
C GLU A 8 16.13 -7.86 9.03
N VAL A 9 16.29 -7.47 7.76
CA VAL A 9 17.58 -7.03 7.21
C VAL A 9 17.68 -5.51 7.22
N LYS A 10 16.59 -4.82 6.83
CA LYS A 10 16.57 -3.36 6.68
C LYS A 10 16.05 -2.62 7.92
N GLY A 11 15.54 -3.33 8.92
CA GLY A 11 14.77 -2.77 10.04
C GLY A 11 13.35 -2.40 9.60
N GLU A 12 13.22 -1.55 8.59
CA GLU A 12 11.97 -1.27 7.90
C GLU A 12 12.10 -1.44 6.38
N ALA A 13 11.05 -1.97 5.75
CA ALA A 13 10.92 -2.04 4.31
C ALA A 13 9.67 -1.29 3.83
N VAL A 14 9.73 -0.76 2.60
CA VAL A 14 8.61 -0.07 1.96
C VAL A 14 7.69 -1.07 1.27
N VAL A 15 6.39 -0.98 1.55
CA VAL A 15 5.33 -1.64 0.76
C VAL A 15 4.47 -0.56 0.10
N CYS A 16 4.30 -0.70 -1.21
CA CYS A 16 3.53 0.24 -2.03
C CYS A 16 2.17 -0.36 -2.42
N PHE A 17 1.10 0.40 -2.20
CA PHE A 17 -0.26 0.08 -2.63
C PHE A 17 -0.68 1.02 -3.75
N ALA A 18 -1.00 0.47 -4.91
CA ALA A 18 -1.37 1.22 -6.10
C ALA A 18 -2.80 0.89 -6.54
N VAL A 19 -3.56 1.95 -6.84
CA VAL A 19 -4.85 1.84 -7.53
C VAL A 19 -4.59 2.20 -8.99
N LEU A 20 -4.89 1.26 -9.89
CA LEU A 20 -4.67 1.46 -11.31
C LEU A 20 -5.79 2.32 -11.91
N ARG A 21 -5.45 3.11 -12.93
CA ARG A 21 -6.48 3.80 -13.73
C ARG A 21 -7.25 2.78 -14.56
N HIS A 22 -8.48 3.14 -14.92
CA HIS A 22 -9.31 2.31 -15.79
C HIS A 22 -8.56 1.97 -17.10
N GLY A 23 -8.65 0.72 -17.54
CA GLY A 23 -7.99 0.22 -18.74
C GLY A 23 -6.52 -0.18 -18.56
N VAL A 24 -5.95 -0.04 -17.35
CA VAL A 24 -4.61 -0.54 -17.04
C VAL A 24 -4.72 -1.88 -16.31
N GLU A 25 -4.11 -2.91 -16.88
CA GLU A 25 -4.09 -4.26 -16.31
C GLU A 25 -2.95 -4.44 -15.31
N ARG A 26 -3.20 -5.32 -14.33
CA ARG A 26 -2.20 -5.72 -13.33
C ARG A 26 -1.24 -6.72 -13.99
N SER A 27 0.06 -6.44 -13.95
CA SER A 27 1.08 -7.36 -14.44
C SER A 27 2.34 -7.33 -13.57
N GLU A 28 3.15 -8.38 -13.64
CA GLU A 28 4.47 -8.40 -12.99
C GLU A 28 5.41 -7.37 -13.62
N ASP A 29 5.32 -7.17 -14.94
CA ASP A 29 6.09 -6.13 -15.64
C ASP A 29 5.77 -4.73 -15.10
N LEU A 30 4.49 -4.45 -14.83
CA LEU A 30 4.08 -3.17 -14.25
C LEU A 30 4.60 -3.02 -12.82
N ARG A 31 4.60 -4.08 -12.00
CA ARG A 31 5.21 -4.04 -10.67
C ARG A 31 6.70 -3.76 -10.74
N ALA A 32 7.42 -4.44 -11.63
CA ALA A 32 8.84 -4.22 -11.85
C ALA A 32 9.14 -2.81 -12.35
N ALA A 33 8.31 -2.27 -13.25
CA ALA A 33 8.42 -0.89 -13.71
C ALA A 33 8.24 0.13 -12.58
N ILE A 34 7.23 -0.06 -11.72
CA ILE A 34 7.02 0.80 -10.55
C ILE A 34 8.21 0.74 -9.59
N ARG A 35 8.74 -0.47 -9.30
CA ARG A 35 9.92 -0.63 -8.44
C ARG A 35 11.14 0.09 -9.00
N ARG A 36 11.44 -0.11 -10.29
CA ARG A 36 12.53 0.60 -10.99
C ARG A 36 12.36 2.11 -10.92
N GLN A 37 11.17 2.62 -11.20
CA GLN A 37 10.90 4.05 -11.15
C GLN A 37 11.14 4.65 -9.76
N VAL A 38 10.80 3.92 -8.68
CA VAL A 38 11.13 4.36 -7.32
C VAL A 38 12.65 4.39 -7.10
N VAL A 39 13.38 3.38 -7.57
CA VAL A 39 14.84 3.34 -7.46
C VAL A 39 15.50 4.48 -8.23
N ASP A 40 15.03 4.73 -9.46
CA ASP A 40 15.60 5.77 -10.32
C ASP A 40 15.39 7.17 -9.72
N LEU A 41 14.26 7.41 -9.06
CA LEU A 41 13.91 8.71 -8.48
C LEU A 41 14.41 8.91 -7.05
N LEU A 42 14.38 7.85 -6.22
CA LEU A 42 14.57 7.95 -4.77
C LEU A 42 15.74 7.11 -4.24
N GLY A 43 16.35 6.29 -5.10
CA GLY A 43 17.48 5.43 -4.77
C GLY A 43 17.10 4.03 -4.30
N LYS A 44 18.07 3.12 -4.37
CA LYS A 44 17.90 1.68 -4.07
C LYS A 44 17.44 1.39 -2.64
N THR A 45 17.78 2.24 -1.68
CA THR A 45 17.36 2.10 -0.29
C THR A 45 15.83 2.16 -0.14
N LEU A 46 15.15 2.92 -1.01
CA LEU A 46 13.70 3.08 -1.00
C LEU A 46 12.98 2.15 -1.99
N GLU A 47 13.69 1.20 -2.60
CA GLU A 47 13.09 0.18 -3.44
C GLU A 47 11.99 -0.56 -2.68
N PRO A 48 10.72 -0.53 -3.15
CA PRO A 48 9.65 -1.23 -2.50
C PRO A 48 9.93 -2.73 -2.49
N LYS A 49 9.76 -3.34 -1.32
CA LYS A 49 9.78 -4.80 -1.15
C LYS A 49 8.64 -5.42 -1.96
N GLU A 50 7.47 -4.79 -1.89
CA GLU A 50 6.26 -5.24 -2.58
C GLU A 50 5.47 -4.08 -3.18
N VAL A 51 4.83 -4.36 -4.32
CA VAL A 51 3.83 -3.48 -4.96
C VAL A 51 2.52 -4.25 -5.05
N LYS A 52 1.53 -3.83 -4.27
CA LYS A 52 0.19 -4.43 -4.22
C LYS A 52 -0.78 -3.58 -5.02
N PHE A 53 -1.48 -4.22 -5.95
CA PHE A 53 -2.58 -3.58 -6.67
C PHE A 53 -3.89 -3.81 -5.93
N VAL A 54 -4.59 -2.72 -5.63
CA VAL A 54 -5.85 -2.72 -4.88
C VAL A 54 -6.90 -1.92 -5.63
N ASN A 55 -8.18 -2.16 -5.29
CA ASN A 55 -9.29 -1.47 -5.95
C ASN A 55 -9.46 -0.04 -5.43
N ASP A 56 -9.22 0.17 -4.13
CA ASP A 56 -9.26 1.49 -3.49
C ASP A 56 -8.33 1.50 -2.27
N LEU A 57 -8.11 2.69 -1.70
CA LEU A 57 -7.36 2.91 -0.47
C LEU A 57 -8.30 3.38 0.64
N PRO A 58 -8.16 2.89 1.88
CA PRO A 58 -8.89 3.38 3.04
C PRO A 58 -8.76 4.90 3.20
N LYS A 59 -9.88 5.62 3.16
CA LYS A 59 -9.95 7.09 3.23
C LYS A 59 -11.00 7.56 4.22
N THR A 60 -10.73 8.71 4.84
CA THR A 60 -11.75 9.40 5.63
C THR A 60 -12.80 10.05 4.72
N ARG A 61 -13.92 10.50 5.31
CA ARG A 61 -14.95 11.30 4.61
C ARG A 61 -14.43 12.57 3.93
N ASN A 62 -13.26 13.05 4.31
CA ASN A 62 -12.58 14.19 3.66
C ASN A 62 -11.50 13.71 2.67
N ALA A 63 -11.64 12.48 2.15
CA ALA A 63 -10.74 11.81 1.22
C ALA A 63 -9.28 11.62 1.70
N LYS A 64 -8.98 11.80 3.00
CA LYS A 64 -7.61 11.61 3.52
C LYS A 64 -7.28 10.13 3.62
N ILE A 65 -6.22 9.69 2.96
CA ILE A 65 -5.74 8.30 3.02
C ILE A 65 -5.26 7.98 4.44
N MET A 66 -5.83 6.95 5.05
CA MET A 66 -5.48 6.48 6.39
C MET A 66 -4.37 5.42 6.33
N ARG A 67 -3.12 5.85 6.12
CA ARG A 67 -1.95 4.95 6.03
C ARG A 67 -1.76 4.05 7.26
N ARG A 68 -2.13 4.53 8.45
CA ARG A 68 -2.19 3.75 9.71
C ARG A 68 -3.05 2.49 9.56
N VAL A 69 -4.24 2.64 8.97
CA VAL A 69 -5.19 1.53 8.76
C VAL A 69 -4.67 0.58 7.70
N ILE A 70 -4.07 1.11 6.62
CA ILE A 70 -3.41 0.28 5.60
C ILE A 70 -2.32 -0.60 6.22
N ARG A 71 -1.44 -0.01 7.06
CA ARG A 71 -0.37 -0.74 7.74
C ARG A 71 -0.93 -1.81 8.68
N ALA A 72 -1.94 -1.47 9.47
CA ALA A 72 -2.55 -2.42 10.40
C ALA A 72 -3.22 -3.59 9.67
N ALA A 73 -3.98 -3.29 8.61
CA ALA A 73 -4.60 -4.30 7.76
C ALA A 73 -3.57 -5.23 7.11
N TYR A 74 -2.48 -4.68 6.58
CA TYR A 74 -1.41 -5.45 5.97
C TYR A 74 -0.68 -6.37 6.98
N LEU A 75 -0.43 -5.87 8.19
CA LEU A 75 0.26 -6.63 9.24
C LEU A 75 -0.68 -7.55 10.05
N GLY A 76 -1.98 -7.58 9.74
CA GLY A 76 -2.97 -8.34 10.50
C GLY A 76 -3.17 -7.83 11.93
N THR A 77 -2.81 -6.58 12.24
CA THR A 77 -2.95 -5.98 13.57
C THR A 77 -4.23 -5.15 13.68
N GLU A 78 -4.62 -4.80 14.90
CA GLU A 78 -5.80 -3.95 15.12
C GLU A 78 -5.65 -2.55 14.52
N PRO A 79 -6.59 -2.10 13.68
CA PRO A 79 -6.53 -0.79 13.04
C PRO A 79 -7.04 0.34 13.93
N GLY A 80 -7.43 0.10 15.19
CA GLY A 80 -7.99 1.12 16.11
C GLY A 80 -9.29 1.77 15.59
N ASP A 81 -9.53 3.03 15.94
CA ASP A 81 -10.75 3.75 15.53
C ASP A 81 -10.87 3.95 14.01
N LEU A 82 -12.02 3.53 13.47
CA LEU A 82 -12.42 3.60 12.06
C LEU A 82 -13.69 4.44 11.83
N SER A 83 -14.19 5.15 12.86
CA SER A 83 -15.44 5.93 12.80
C SER A 83 -15.49 6.97 11.66
N SER A 84 -14.33 7.46 11.23
CA SER A 84 -14.19 8.45 10.15
C SER A 84 -14.00 7.85 8.76
N LEU A 85 -13.89 6.52 8.66
CA LEU A 85 -13.64 5.79 7.41
C LEU A 85 -14.89 5.78 6.53
N GLU A 86 -14.73 6.15 5.26
CA GLU A 86 -15.82 6.23 4.29
C GLU A 86 -16.01 4.92 3.52
N ASN A 87 -14.91 4.20 3.27
CA ASN A 87 -14.87 3.00 2.45
C ASN A 87 -14.27 1.78 3.21
N PRO A 88 -14.99 1.20 4.19
CA PRO A 88 -14.51 0.05 4.97
C PRO A 88 -14.02 -1.14 4.14
N GLN A 89 -14.68 -1.41 3.01
CA GLN A 89 -14.30 -2.51 2.11
C GLN A 89 -12.85 -2.41 1.59
N ALA A 90 -12.29 -1.20 1.50
CA ALA A 90 -10.90 -1.02 1.09
C ALA A 90 -9.92 -1.62 2.11
N VAL A 91 -10.27 -1.68 3.39
CA VAL A 91 -9.44 -2.33 4.43
C VAL A 91 -9.35 -3.82 4.16
N GLU A 92 -10.43 -4.43 3.70
CA GLU A 92 -10.55 -5.87 3.50
C GLU A 92 -9.81 -6.29 2.24
N ASP A 93 -9.79 -5.42 1.23
CA ASP A 93 -8.96 -5.59 0.05
C ASP A 93 -7.47 -5.50 0.39
N ILE A 94 -7.07 -4.63 1.32
CA ILE A 94 -5.69 -4.56 1.81
C ILE A 94 -5.33 -5.84 2.57
N ARG A 95 -6.20 -6.34 3.46
CA ARG A 95 -5.98 -7.60 4.19
C ARG A 95 -5.82 -8.80 3.27
N ARG A 96 -6.57 -8.86 2.17
CA ARG A 96 -6.46 -9.94 1.16
C ARG A 96 -5.24 -9.82 0.27
N ALA A 97 -4.65 -8.63 0.17
CA ALA A 97 -3.45 -8.39 -0.60
C ALA A 97 -2.16 -8.60 0.22
N GLY A 98 -2.23 -8.51 1.54
CA GLY A 98 -1.13 -8.86 2.47
C GLY A 98 -0.90 -10.35 2.51
#